data_AF-X1KBS4-F1
#
_entry.id   AF-X1KBS4-F1
#
_cell.length_a   1.000
_cell.length_b   1.000
_cell.length_c   1.000
_cell.angle_alpha   90.00
_cell.angle_beta   90.00
_cell.angle_gamma   90.00
#
_symmetry.space_group_name_H-M   'P 1'
#
loop_
_entity.id
_entity.type
_entity.pdbx_description
1 polymer ?
#
loop_
_entity_poly.entity_id
_entity_poly.type
_entity_poly.pdbx_seq_one_letter_code
_entity_poly.pdbx_strand_id
1 'polypeptide(L)' 'MVAEQIDDEVHNIIQQAYQTAKNILTENKPKLIHIAQRLITEETIEGEALEALLTEPIVEPSPETSSIS' A
#
# COMPACT_ATOMS: atom_id res chain seq x y z
N MET A 1 -16.20 23.52 -27.49
CA MET A 1 -17.30 23.12 -26.59
C MET A 1 -17.27 21.62 -26.35
N VAL A 2 -17.60 20.75 -27.31
CA VAL A 2 -17.58 19.28 -27.08
C VAL A 2 -16.19 18.75 -26.69
N ALA A 3 -15.11 19.19 -27.35
CA ALA A 3 -13.74 18.74 -27.04
C ALA A 3 -13.31 19.13 -25.62
N GLU A 4 -13.58 20.36 -25.20
CA GLU A 4 -13.28 20.87 -23.85
C GLU A 4 -14.00 20.06 -22.76
N GLN A 5 -15.27 19.72 -22.97
CA GLN A 5 -16.03 18.91 -22.03
C GLN A 5 -15.48 17.48 -21.90
N ILE A 6 -14.99 16.90 -23.00
CA ILE A 6 -14.38 15.56 -22.99
C ILE A 6 -13.05 15.61 -22.24
N ASP A 7 -12.21 16.62 -22.50
CA ASP A 7 -10.91 16.78 -21.84
C ASP A 7 -11.08 16.95 -20.32
N ASP A 8 -12.09 17.73 -19.89
CA ASP A 8 -12.44 17.88 -18.47
C ASP A 8 -12.90 16.57 -17.83
N GLU A 9 -13.72 15.77 -18.53
CA GLU A 9 -14.19 14.47 -18.02
C GLU A 9 -13.04 13.47 -17.88
N VAL A 10 -12.16 13.40 -18.88
CA VAL A 10 -10.96 12.55 -18.83
C VAL A 10 -10.07 12.97 -17.66
N HIS A 11 -9.84 14.27 -17.46
CA HIS A 11 -9.08 14.77 -16.32
C HIS A 11 -9.72 14.34 -15.00
N ASN A 12 -11.04 14.49 -14.85
CA ASN A 12 -11.76 14.12 -13.65
C ASN A 12 -11.64 12.62 -13.34
N ILE A 13 -11.76 11.76 -14.35
CA ILE A 13 -11.60 10.30 -14.19
C ILE A 13 -10.19 9.96 -13.69
N ILE A 14 -9.16 10.57 -14.29
CA ILE A 14 -7.77 10.35 -13.88
C ILE A 14 -7.55 10.81 -12.44
N GLN A 15 -8.06 11.98 -12.05
CA GLN A 15 -7.92 12.49 -10.68
C GLN A 15 -8.63 11.60 -9.66
N GLN A 16 -9.84 11.12 -10.00
CA GLN A 16 -10.59 10.21 -9.13
C GLN A 16 -9.86 8.87 -8.96
N ALA A 17 -9.33 8.30 -10.04
CA ALA A 17 -8.55 7.07 -9.99
C ALA A 17 -7.28 7.24 -9.15
N TYR A 18 -6.55 8.35 -9.36
CA TYR A 18 -5.36 8.69 -8.57
C TYR A 18 -5.68 8.82 -7.09
N GLN A 19 -6.72 9.58 -6.73
CA GLN A 19 -7.09 9.79 -5.34
C GLN A 19 -7.55 8.50 -4.67
N THR A 20 -8.30 7.66 -5.40
CA THR A 20 -8.72 6.33 -4.93
C THR A 20 -7.51 5.46 -4.62
N ALA A 21 -6.57 5.34 -5.56
CA ALA A 21 -5.34 4.58 -5.36
C ALA A 21 -4.52 5.12 -4.18
N LYS A 22 -4.37 6.45 -4.08
CA LYS A 22 -3.66 7.10 -2.98
C LYS A 22 -4.30 6.80 -1.63
N ASN A 23 -5.62 6.83 -1.53
CA ASN A 23 -6.35 6.52 -0.30
C ASN A 23 -6.10 5.06 0.11
N ILE A 24 -6.29 4.11 -0.82
CA ILE A 24 -6.06 2.68 -0.57
C ILE A 24 -4.63 2.43 -0.09
N LEU A 25 -3.63 3.00 -0.76
CA LEU A 25 -2.22 2.84 -0.39
C LEU A 25 -1.90 3.49 0.96
N THR A 26 -2.50 4.63 1.28
CA THR A 26 -2.25 5.35 2.54
C THR A 26 -2.89 4.64 3.72
N GLU A 27 -4.14 4.19 3.59
CA GLU A 27 -4.85 3.41 4.60
C GLU A 27 -4.14 2.08 4.89
N ASN A 28 -3.58 1.44 3.86
CA ASN A 28 -2.85 0.18 4.00
C ASN A 28 -1.33 0.36 4.17
N LYS A 29 -0.85 1.59 4.39
CA LYS A 29 0.59 1.89 4.48
C LYS A 29 1.34 1.02 5.49
N PRO A 30 0.84 0.74 6.71
CA PRO A 30 1.53 -0.14 7.65
C PRO A 30 1.76 -1.55 7.08
N LYS A 31 0.80 -2.07 6.32
CA LYS A 31 0.87 -3.39 5.68
C LYS A 31 1.93 -3.43 4.58
N LEU A 32 1.97 -2.37 3.76
CA LEU A 32 2.98 -2.22 2.71
C LEU A 32 4.40 -2.13 3.29
N ILE A 33 4.56 -1.46 4.44
CA ILE A 33 5.84 -1.42 5.17
C ILE A 33 6.24 -2.81 5.65
N HIS A 34 5.31 -3.58 6.22
CA HIS A 34 5.57 -4.95 6.67
C HIS A 34 6.02 -5.86 5.51
N ILE A 35 5.33 -5.80 4.37
CA ILE A 35 5.70 -6.55 3.16
C ILE A 35 7.09 -6.12 2.66
N ALA A 36 7.39 -4.81 2.66
CA ALA A 36 8.69 -4.30 2.24
C ALA A 36 9.83 -4.79 3.16
N GLN A 37 9.62 -4.81 4.48
CA GLN A 37 10.59 -5.35 5.44
C GLN A 37 10.85 -6.85 5.19
N ARG A 38 9.79 -7.60 4.86
CA ARG A 38 9.92 -9.01 4.52
C ARG A 38 10.70 -9.20 3.22
N LEU A 39 10.42 -8.41 2.18
CA LEU A 39 11.17 -8.43 0.92
C LEU A 39 12.66 -8.10 1.10
N ILE A 40 13.02 -7.22 2.03
CA ILE A 40 14.43 -6.94 2.35
C ILE A 40 15.15 -8.19 2.89
N THR A 41 14.42 -9.07 3.60
CA THR A 41 15.00 -10.25 4.25
C THR A 41 14.98 -11.48 3.34
N GLU A 42 13.91 -11.66 2.56
CA GLU A 42 13.67 -12.86 1.75
C GLU A 42 13.96 -12.65 0.26
N GLU A 43 14.25 -11.41 -0.16
CA GLU A 43 14.50 -10.95 -1.54
C GLU A 43 13.31 -11.09 -2.51
N THR A 44 12.46 -12.11 -2.32
CA THR A 44 11.26 -12.39 -3.12
C THR A 44 10.18 -13.00 -2.24
N ILE A 45 8.93 -12.63 -2.49
CA ILE A 45 7.75 -13.22 -1.83
C ILE A 45 6.82 -13.71 -2.93
N GLU A 46 6.39 -14.96 -2.82
CA GLU A 46 5.58 -15.65 -3.84
C GLU A 46 4.13 -15.84 -3.39
N GLY A 47 3.22 -15.92 -4.37
CA GLY A 47 1.76 -16.09 -4.26
C GLY A 47 1.16 -16.24 -2.86
N GLU A 48 1.23 -17.46 -2.29
CA GLU A 48 0.59 -17.78 -1.01
C GLU A 48 1.15 -16.99 0.17
N ALA A 49 2.46 -16.73 0.18
CA ALA A 49 3.10 -15.94 1.23
C ALA A 49 2.70 -14.46 1.14
N LEU A 50 2.54 -13.93 -0.07
CA LEU A 50 2.05 -12.56 -0.26
C LEU A 50 0.60 -12.42 0.20
N GLU A 51 -0.27 -13.36 -0.18
CA GLU A 51 -1.68 -13.36 0.23
C GLU A 51 -1.83 -13.44 1.76
N ALA A 52 -1.01 -14.26 2.42
CA ALA A 52 -0.96 -14.32 3.87
C ALA A 52 -0.59 -12.96 4.49
N LEU A 53 0.48 -12.32 4.02
CA LEU A 53 0.88 -10.98 4.51
C LEU A 53 -0.17 -9.89 4.24
N LEU A 54 -0.97 -10.06 3.18
CA LEU A 54 -2.05 -9.14 2.86
C LEU A 54 -3.29 -9.32 3.75
N THR A 55 -3.54 -10.52 4.26
CA THR A 55 -4.72 -10.84 5.10
C THR A 55 -4.41 -10.86 6.59
N GLU A 56 -3.17 -11.07 6.99
CA GLU A 56 -2.76 -11.08 8.38
C GLU A 56 -2.98 -9.71 9.06
N PRO A 57 -3.53 -9.70 10.29
CA PRO A 57 -3.59 -8.48 11.09
C PRO A 57 -2.18 -8.08 11.50
N ILE A 58 -1.81 -6.83 11.23
CA ILE A 58 -0.50 -6.30 11.54
C ILE A 58 -0.43 -6.13 13.06
N VAL A 59 0.29 -7.03 13.73
CA VAL A 59 0.63 -6.86 15.14
C VAL A 59 1.85 -5.95 15.16
N GLU A 60 1.65 -4.67 15.48
CA GLU A 60 2.79 -3.77 15.69
C GLU A 60 3.73 -4.39 16.73
N PRO A 61 5.03 -4.53 16.44
CA PRO A 61 5.98 -4.87 17.48
C PRO A 61 6.02 -3.70 18.45
N SER A 62 5.47 -3.91 19.65
CA SER A 62 5.70 -3.05 20.81
C SER A 62 7.20 -2.77 20.94
N PRO A 63 7.63 -1.53 21.26
CA PRO A 63 9.04 -1.16 21.35
C PRO A 63 9.66 -1.71 22.64
N GLU A 64 9.77 -3.04 22.76
CA GLU A 64 10.38 -3.72 23.90
C GLU A 64 11.51 -4.65 23.46
N THR A 65 12.44 -4.15 22.64
CA THR A 65 13.79 -4.75 22.52
C THR A 65 14.83 -3.65 22.25
N SER A 66 14.98 -2.73 23.20
CA SER A 66 16.17 -1.85 23.27
C SER A 66 16.48 -1.51 24.73
N SER A 67 16.75 -2.54 25.55
CA SER A 67 17.44 -2.44 26.84
C SER A 67 17.92 -3.83 27.27
N ILE A 68 18.92 -4.37 26.56
CA ILE A 68 19.83 -5.38 27.13
C ILE A 68 21.25 -5.10 26.64
N SER A 69 21.89 -4.13 27.30
CA SER A 69 23.28 -4.13 27.80
C SER A 69 23.76 -2.70 27.98
#